data_AF-A0A0A8F2L1-F1
#
_entry.id   AF-A0A0A8F2L1-F1
#
_cell.length_a   1.000
_cell.length_b   1.000
_cell.length_c   1.000
_cell.angle_alpha   90.00
_cell.angle_beta   90.00
_cell.angle_gamma   90.00
#
_symmetry.space_group_name_H-M   'P 1'
#
loop_
_entity.id
_entity.type
_entity.pdbx_description
1 polymer ?
#
loop_
_entity_poly.entity_id
_entity_poly.type
_entity_poly.pdbx_seq_one_letter_code
_entity_poly.pdbx_strand_id
1 'polypeptide(L)'
;MLARRIGQLTEQIRDLEDRLARLVERHAPQLLAVVGIGPDTAVTLLITMGDNPDRLASEASFAALCGVSPVERSSGSRQYRRFNRGGDRQANAALHRIVQTGLRLDPRTQDYCERRIKEGKTRREIVRCLKRYAAREVFHLARPVESRPPS
;
A
#
# COMPACT_ATOMS: atom_id res chain seq x y z
N MET A 1 32.10 -5.87 -21.74
CA MET A 1 30.94 -5.04 -22.15
C MET A 1 29.77 -5.11 -21.17
N LEU A 2 29.37 -6.32 -20.69
CA LEU A 2 28.24 -6.48 -19.77
C LEU A 2 28.38 -5.74 -18.43
N ALA A 3 29.55 -5.81 -17.77
CA ALA A 3 29.80 -5.11 -16.51
C ALA A 3 29.58 -3.58 -16.62
N ARG A 4 30.00 -2.97 -17.74
CA ARG A 4 29.80 -1.55 -18.02
C ARG A 4 28.32 -1.20 -18.17
N ARG A 5 27.55 -2.06 -18.85
CA ARG A 5 26.10 -1.87 -19.04
C ARG A 5 25.33 -2.00 -17.72
N ILE A 6 25.72 -2.94 -16.86
CA ILE A 6 25.15 -3.09 -15.52
C ILE A 6 25.40 -1.83 -14.69
N GLY A 7 26.62 -1.28 -14.70
CA GLY A 7 26.96 -0.03 -14.02
C GLY A 7 26.08 1.13 -14.48
N GLN A 8 25.99 1.35 -15.80
CA GLN A 8 25.17 2.41 -16.38
C GLN A 8 23.68 2.29 -16.02
N LEU A 9 23.10 1.08 -16.09
CA LEU A 9 21.70 0.88 -15.72
C LEU A 9 21.46 1.08 -14.23
N THR A 10 22.43 0.73 -13.39
CA THR A 10 22.35 0.95 -11.94
C THR A 10 22.35 2.46 -11.62
N GLU A 11 23.19 3.24 -12.28
CA GLU A 11 23.19 4.71 -12.15
C GLU A 11 21.86 5.31 -12.62
N GLN A 12 21.34 4.87 -13.77
CA GLN A 12 20.04 5.34 -14.27
C GLN A 12 18.88 5.00 -13.33
N ILE A 13 18.90 3.82 -12.71
CA ILE A 13 17.89 3.44 -11.71
C ILE A 13 17.96 4.38 -10.51
N ARG A 14 19.16 4.64 -9.97
CA ARG A 14 19.34 5.55 -8.83
C ARG A 14 18.88 6.96 -9.16
N ASP A 15 19.24 7.48 -10.34
CA ASP A 15 18.81 8.79 -10.80
C ASP A 15 17.28 8.91 -10.89
N LEU A 16 16.61 7.84 -11.32
CA LEU A 16 15.15 7.78 -11.38
C LEU A 16 14.52 7.68 -9.99
N GLU A 17 15.04 6.83 -9.12
CA GLU A 17 14.62 6.70 -7.71
C GLU A 17 14.71 8.05 -6.99
N ASP A 18 15.81 8.78 -7.16
CA ASP A 18 16.01 10.12 -6.60
C ASP A 18 15.01 11.15 -7.13
N ARG A 19 14.68 11.08 -8.43
CA ARG A 19 13.66 11.95 -9.02
C ARG A 19 12.27 11.65 -8.47
N LEU A 20 11.93 10.36 -8.32
CA LEU A 20 10.67 9.93 -7.74
C LEU A 20 10.57 10.37 -6.27
N ALA A 21 11.64 10.23 -5.48
CA ALA A 21 11.70 10.69 -4.10
C ALA A 21 11.36 12.18 -4.00
N ARG A 22 12.03 13.04 -4.78
CA ARG A 22 11.77 14.48 -4.80
C ARG A 22 10.33 14.83 -5.19
N LEU A 23 9.73 14.08 -6.11
CA LEU A 23 8.33 14.29 -6.50
C LEU A 23 7.37 13.94 -5.37
N VAL A 24 7.58 12.81 -4.70
CA VAL A 24 6.74 12.40 -3.56
C VAL A 24 6.91 13.37 -2.39
N GLU A 25 8.14 13.77 -2.06
CA GLU A 25 8.40 14.78 -1.02
C GLU A 25 7.66 16.09 -1.28
N ARG A 26 7.57 16.51 -2.54
CA ARG A 26 6.86 17.73 -2.92
C ARG A 26 5.34 17.61 -2.84
N HIS A 27 4.78 16.48 -3.25
CA HIS A 27 3.34 16.35 -3.50
C HIS A 27 2.58 15.55 -2.44
N ALA A 28 3.24 14.62 -1.77
CA ALA A 28 2.65 13.77 -0.74
C ALA A 28 3.66 13.40 0.37
N PRO A 29 4.36 14.38 0.99
CA PRO A 29 5.36 14.12 2.04
C PRO A 29 4.79 13.31 3.22
N GLN A 30 3.51 13.48 3.52
CA GLN A 30 2.80 12.73 4.56
C GLN A 30 2.81 11.21 4.36
N LEU A 31 2.94 10.73 3.11
CA LEU A 31 3.07 9.30 2.85
C LEU A 31 4.43 8.77 3.31
N LEU A 32 5.51 9.55 3.15
CA LEU A 32 6.86 9.16 3.54
C LEU A 32 7.08 9.16 5.07
N ALA A 33 6.18 9.80 5.82
CA ALA A 33 6.20 9.75 7.29
C ALA A 33 5.72 8.40 7.85
N VAL A 34 5.06 7.58 7.03
CA VAL A 34 4.55 6.26 7.44
C VAL A 34 5.64 5.21 7.34
N VAL A 35 5.86 4.47 8.43
CA VAL A 35 6.83 3.37 8.46
C VAL A 35 6.53 2.34 7.36
N GLY A 36 7.51 2.09 6.50
CA GLY A 36 7.41 1.14 5.40
C GLY A 36 6.89 1.71 4.09
N ILE A 37 6.55 3.00 4.03
CA ILE A 37 6.27 3.70 2.77
C ILE A 37 7.55 4.44 2.33
N GLY A 38 8.24 3.87 1.34
CA GLY A 38 9.31 4.57 0.61
C GLY A 38 8.80 5.22 -0.68
N PRO A 39 9.64 6.02 -1.36
CA PRO A 39 9.29 6.71 -2.61
C PRO A 39 8.61 5.82 -3.66
N ASP A 40 9.19 4.67 -4.01
CA ASP A 40 8.60 3.79 -5.02
C ASP A 40 7.22 3.26 -4.61
N THR A 41 7.06 2.94 -3.32
CA THR A 41 5.80 2.44 -2.77
C THR A 41 4.74 3.54 -2.78
N ALA A 42 5.12 4.77 -2.41
CA ALA A 42 4.26 5.93 -2.47
C ALA A 42 3.84 6.24 -3.92
N VAL A 43 4.79 6.31 -4.86
CA VAL A 43 4.51 6.54 -6.29
C VAL A 43 3.58 5.46 -6.84
N THR A 44 3.86 4.18 -6.57
CA THR A 44 3.00 3.08 -7.02
C THR A 44 1.55 3.31 -6.56
N LEU A 45 1.36 3.61 -5.27
CA LEU A 45 0.03 3.79 -4.69
C LEU A 45 -0.67 5.06 -5.20
N LEU A 46 0.08 6.14 -5.44
CA LEU A 46 -0.43 7.39 -6.02
C LEU A 46 -0.84 7.20 -7.49
N ILE A 47 -0.07 6.47 -8.29
CA ILE A 47 -0.44 6.11 -9.68
C ILE A 47 -1.71 5.27 -9.67
N THR A 48 -1.75 4.20 -8.85
CA THR A 48 -2.96 3.38 -8.70
C THR A 48 -4.17 4.21 -8.31
N MET A 49 -3.99 5.25 -7.48
CA MET A 49 -5.07 6.18 -7.12
C MET A 49 -5.47 7.13 -8.27
N GLY A 50 -4.50 7.63 -9.04
CA GLY A 50 -4.68 8.57 -10.14
C GLY A 50 -5.20 7.98 -11.45
N ASP A 51 -5.12 6.66 -11.64
CA ASP A 51 -5.64 5.97 -12.83
C ASP A 51 -7.17 5.89 -12.89
N ASN A 52 -7.89 6.31 -11.83
CA ASN A 52 -9.35 6.26 -11.77
C ASN A 52 -9.97 7.31 -10.81
N PRO A 53 -9.74 8.62 -11.04
CA PRO A 53 -10.15 9.68 -10.12
C PRO A 53 -11.67 9.71 -9.89
N ASP A 54 -12.46 9.41 -10.93
CA ASP A 54 -13.93 9.41 -10.86
C ASP A 54 -14.52 8.20 -10.11
N ARG A 55 -13.72 7.14 -9.88
CA ARG A 55 -14.16 5.89 -9.21
C ARG A 55 -13.71 5.78 -7.76
N LEU A 56 -12.82 6.66 -7.30
CA LEU A 56 -12.18 6.58 -6.00
C LEU A 56 -12.94 7.37 -4.91
N ALA A 57 -14.25 7.15 -4.84
CA ALA A 57 -15.14 7.81 -3.88
C ALA A 57 -15.03 7.28 -2.43
N SER A 58 -14.32 6.16 -2.19
CA SER A 58 -14.26 5.56 -0.85
C SER A 58 -13.00 4.74 -0.59
N GLU A 59 -12.69 4.57 0.70
CA GLU A 59 -11.65 3.63 1.18
C GLU A 59 -11.88 2.20 0.68
N ALA A 60 -13.13 1.79 0.50
CA ALA A 60 -13.50 0.46 0.02
C ALA A 60 -13.15 0.28 -1.47
N SER A 61 -13.44 1.30 -2.28
CA SER A 61 -13.05 1.33 -3.69
C SER A 61 -11.53 1.25 -3.85
N PHE A 62 -10.78 2.00 -3.04
CA PHE A 62 -9.31 1.94 -3.07
C PHE A 62 -8.75 0.57 -2.69
N ALA A 63 -9.28 -0.07 -1.66
CA ALA A 63 -8.85 -1.43 -1.32
C ALA A 63 -9.25 -2.46 -2.37
N ALA A 64 -10.39 -2.29 -3.02
CA ALA A 64 -10.77 -3.16 -4.13
C ALA A 64 -9.77 -3.02 -5.28
N LEU A 65 -9.39 -1.78 -5.61
CA LEU A 65 -8.39 -1.45 -6.62
C LEU A 65 -7.01 -2.01 -6.28
N CYS A 66 -6.57 -1.92 -5.02
CA CYS A 66 -5.32 -2.53 -4.56
C CYS A 66 -5.42 -4.07 -4.38
N GLY A 67 -6.58 -4.68 -4.66
CA GLY A 67 -6.82 -6.11 -4.50
C GLY A 67 -6.79 -6.62 -3.05
N VAL A 68 -7.00 -5.73 -2.07
CA VAL A 68 -7.01 -6.03 -0.62
C VAL A 68 -8.39 -5.88 0.02
N SER A 69 -9.43 -5.58 -0.77
CA SER A 69 -10.81 -5.68 -0.30
C SER A 69 -11.15 -7.15 0.03
N PRO A 70 -11.80 -7.44 1.16
CA PRO A 70 -12.32 -8.77 1.42
C PRO A 70 -13.40 -9.09 0.37
N VAL A 71 -13.14 -10.10 -0.48
CA VAL A 71 -14.18 -10.67 -1.35
C VAL A 71 -14.96 -11.69 -0.52
N GLU A 72 -16.22 -11.38 -0.21
CA GLU A 72 -17.12 -12.32 0.44
C GLU A 72 -17.62 -13.37 -0.56
N ARG A 73 -17.52 -14.65 -0.19
CA ARG A 73 -18.26 -15.76 -0.80
C ARG A 73 -18.63 -16.73 0.31
N SER A 74 -19.92 -16.90 0.59
CA SER A 74 -20.42 -17.93 1.51
C SER A 74 -20.81 -19.18 0.74
N SER A 75 -20.17 -20.31 1.01
CA SER A 75 -20.74 -21.65 0.82
C SER A 75 -20.45 -22.45 2.10
N GLY A 76 -21.49 -23.08 2.66
CA GLY A 76 -21.54 -23.79 3.94
C GLY A 76 -20.20 -24.17 4.61
N SER A 77 -20.08 -23.80 5.88
CA SER A 77 -19.14 -24.32 6.91
C SER A 77 -17.64 -23.99 6.83
N ARG A 78 -17.09 -23.39 5.77
CA ARG A 78 -15.69 -22.90 5.78
C ARG A 78 -15.52 -21.53 5.11
N GLN A 79 -15.05 -20.54 5.89
CA GLN A 79 -14.76 -19.19 5.38
C GLN A 79 -13.43 -19.18 4.61
N TYR A 80 -13.47 -19.42 3.29
CA TYR A 80 -12.31 -19.21 2.42
C TYR A 80 -12.37 -17.83 1.75
N ARG A 81 -11.43 -16.94 2.12
CA ARG A 81 -11.25 -15.62 1.49
C ARG A 81 -10.37 -15.73 0.25
N ARG A 82 -10.95 -15.55 -0.95
CA ARG A 82 -10.19 -15.48 -2.21
C ARG A 82 -9.51 -14.11 -2.37
N PHE A 83 -8.33 -14.10 -2.97
CA PHE A 83 -7.62 -12.88 -3.37
C PHE A 83 -8.35 -12.23 -4.55
N ASN A 84 -8.58 -10.92 -4.53
CA ASN A 84 -9.08 -10.21 -5.70
C ASN A 84 -7.99 -10.21 -6.78
N ARG A 85 -8.25 -10.87 -7.91
CA ARG A 85 -7.30 -10.97 -9.04
C ARG A 85 -7.38 -9.78 -10.01
N GLY A 86 -8.43 -8.96 -9.90
CA GLY A 86 -8.65 -7.78 -10.76
C GLY A 86 -8.07 -6.49 -10.20
N GLY A 87 -7.48 -6.51 -9.00
CA GLY A 87 -6.77 -5.35 -8.46
C GLY A 87 -5.35 -5.21 -9.00
N ASP A 88 -4.81 -4.01 -8.88
CA ASP A 88 -3.42 -3.70 -9.21
C ASP A 88 -2.46 -4.53 -8.36
N ARG A 89 -1.71 -5.41 -9.02
CA ARG A 89 -0.75 -6.31 -8.37
C ARG A 89 0.45 -5.56 -7.81
N GLN A 90 0.86 -4.46 -8.44
CA GLN A 90 1.96 -3.63 -7.95
C GLN A 90 1.54 -2.92 -6.66
N ALA A 91 0.34 -2.34 -6.63
CA ALA A 91 -0.24 -1.76 -5.42
C ALA A 91 -0.38 -2.81 -4.30
N ASN A 92 -0.84 -4.01 -4.64
CA ASN A 92 -0.95 -5.11 -3.68
C ASN A 92 0.42 -5.51 -3.09
N ALA A 93 1.46 -5.52 -3.91
CA ALA A 93 2.84 -5.79 -3.50
C ALA A 93 3.40 -4.64 -2.65
N ALA A 94 3.12 -3.38 -3.02
CA ALA A 94 3.46 -2.19 -2.24
C ALA A 94 2.88 -2.28 -0.82
N LEU A 95 1.57 -2.55 -0.69
CA LEU A 95 0.93 -2.78 0.61
C LEU A 95 1.53 -3.97 1.37
N HIS A 96 1.98 -5.01 0.68
CA HIS A 96 2.66 -6.12 1.35
C HIS A 96 4.02 -5.69 1.92
N ARG A 97 4.81 -4.89 1.20
CA ARG A 97 6.09 -4.36 1.68
C ARG A 97 5.92 -3.45 2.90
N ILE A 98 4.90 -2.59 2.89
CA ILE A 98 4.53 -1.75 4.03
C ILE A 98 4.29 -2.63 5.26
N VAL A 99 3.41 -3.62 5.14
CA VAL A 99 3.08 -4.52 6.25
C VAL A 99 4.28 -5.32 6.76
N GLN A 100 5.12 -5.82 5.86
CA GLN A 100 6.31 -6.57 6.26
C GLN A 100 7.34 -5.68 6.98
N THR A 101 7.45 -4.42 6.58
CA THR A 101 8.30 -3.44 7.24
C THR A 101 7.74 -3.06 8.60
N GLY A 102 6.43 -2.80 8.69
CA GLY A 102 5.76 -2.53 9.96
C GLY A 102 5.89 -3.69 10.96
N LEU A 103 5.72 -4.94 10.51
CA LEU A 103 5.94 -6.11 11.37
C LEU A 103 7.38 -6.24 11.89
N ARG A 104 8.36 -5.61 11.22
CA ARG A 104 9.77 -5.64 11.64
C ARG A 104 10.15 -4.44 12.50
N LEU A 105 9.62 -3.26 12.20
CA LEU A 105 10.14 -1.99 12.70
C LEU A 105 9.12 -1.15 13.48
N ASP A 106 7.81 -1.40 13.33
CA ASP A 106 6.76 -0.63 14.00
C ASP A 106 6.16 -1.41 15.19
N PRO A 107 6.41 -0.96 16.44
CA PRO A 107 5.86 -1.61 17.63
C PRO A 107 4.34 -1.75 17.60
N ARG A 108 3.61 -0.76 17.07
CA ARG A 108 2.15 -0.80 17.00
C ARG A 108 1.64 -1.96 16.13
N THR A 109 2.30 -2.19 14.99
CA THR A 109 2.01 -3.31 14.09
C THR A 109 2.37 -4.66 14.72
N GLN A 110 3.46 -4.71 15.49
CA GLN A 110 3.88 -5.90 16.23
C GLN A 110 2.87 -6.26 17.33
N ASP A 111 2.48 -5.30 18.17
CA ASP A 111 1.48 -5.48 19.22
C ASP A 111 0.14 -5.96 18.66
N TYR A 112 -0.28 -5.38 17.53
CA TYR A 112 -1.47 -5.83 16.82
C TYR A 112 -1.33 -7.30 16.40
N CYS A 113 -0.20 -7.67 15.80
CA CYS A 113 0.06 -9.04 15.36
C CYS A 113 -0.03 -10.03 16.53
N GLU A 114 0.68 -9.74 17.62
CA GLU A 114 0.68 -10.59 18.83
C GLU A 114 -0.71 -10.75 19.42
N ARG A 115 -1.45 -9.65 19.57
CA ARG A 115 -2.83 -9.72 20.05
C ARG A 115 -3.70 -10.59 19.15
N ARG A 116 -3.60 -10.44 17.82
CA ARG A 116 -4.41 -11.26 16.89
C ARG A 116 -4.00 -12.74 16.88
N ILE A 117 -2.73 -13.05 17.14
CA ILE A 117 -2.26 -14.43 17.33
C ILE A 117 -2.90 -15.03 18.58
N LYS A 118 -2.93 -14.29 19.70
CA LYS A 118 -3.60 -14.72 20.94
C LYS A 118 -5.10 -14.96 20.75
N GLU A 119 -5.73 -14.20 19.86
CA GLU A 119 -7.13 -14.41 19.45
C GLU A 119 -7.33 -15.56 18.43
N GLY A 120 -6.30 -16.36 18.15
CA GLY A 120 -6.38 -17.56 17.29
C GLY A 120 -6.34 -17.29 15.78
N LYS A 121 -6.03 -16.06 15.34
CA LYS A 121 -5.92 -15.78 13.89
C LYS A 121 -4.61 -16.34 13.32
N THR A 122 -4.71 -16.87 12.11
CA THR A 122 -3.53 -17.27 11.34
C THR A 122 -2.74 -16.04 10.87
N ARG A 123 -1.42 -16.18 10.70
CA ARG A 123 -0.56 -15.11 10.15
C ARG A 123 -1.08 -14.55 8.83
N ARG A 124 -1.66 -15.42 7.97
CA ARG A 124 -2.24 -15.01 6.68
C ARG A 124 -3.46 -14.10 6.86
N GLU A 125 -4.30 -14.34 7.87
CA GLU A 125 -5.43 -13.47 8.18
C GLU A 125 -4.99 -12.14 8.78
N ILE A 126 -3.97 -12.16 9.63
CA ILE A 126 -3.39 -10.95 10.22
C ILE A 126 -2.83 -10.06 9.13
N VAL A 127 -2.01 -10.61 8.21
CA VAL A 127 -1.45 -9.85 7.08
C VAL A 127 -2.56 -9.28 6.20
N ARG A 128 -3.66 -10.01 5.94
CA ARG A 128 -4.80 -9.46 5.18
C ARG A 128 -5.42 -8.26 5.90
N CYS A 129 -5.62 -8.34 7.22
CA CYS A 129 -6.11 -7.21 8.01
C CYS A 129 -5.16 -6.01 7.93
N LEU A 130 -3.86 -6.23 8.17
CA LEU A 130 -2.84 -5.18 8.11
C LEU A 130 -2.77 -4.50 6.74
N LYS A 131 -2.87 -5.27 5.64
CA LYS A 131 -2.90 -4.70 4.30
C LYS A 131 -4.14 -3.84 4.05
N ARG A 132 -5.28 -4.20 4.64
CA ARG A 132 -6.51 -3.39 4.57
C ARG A 132 -6.35 -2.09 5.37
N TYR A 133 -5.72 -2.15 6.55
CA TYR A 133 -5.40 -0.95 7.34
C TYR A 133 -4.43 -0.03 6.60
N ALA A 134 -3.34 -0.56 6.04
CA ALA A 134 -2.39 0.21 5.24
C ALA A 134 -3.06 0.87 4.04
N ALA A 135 -3.95 0.17 3.32
CA ALA A 135 -4.70 0.77 2.22
C ALA A 135 -5.62 1.92 2.70
N ARG A 136 -6.27 1.76 3.86
CA ARG A 136 -7.10 2.82 4.45
C ARG A 136 -6.27 4.05 4.83
N GLU A 137 -5.15 3.85 5.50
CA GLU A 137 -4.24 4.91 5.91
C GLU A 137 -3.71 5.68 4.70
N VAL A 138 -3.22 4.97 3.68
CA VAL A 138 -2.79 5.56 2.41
C VAL A 138 -3.92 6.36 1.75
N PHE A 139 -5.15 5.83 1.73
CA PHE A 139 -6.30 6.54 1.16
C PHE A 139 -6.54 7.91 1.83
N HIS A 140 -6.45 7.97 3.16
CA HIS A 140 -6.64 9.23 3.88
C HIS A 140 -5.48 10.20 3.70
N LEU A 141 -4.24 9.70 3.67
CA LEU A 141 -3.06 10.53 3.52
C LEU A 141 -2.88 11.08 2.10
N ALA A 142 -3.27 10.31 1.08
CA ALA A 142 -3.10 10.70 -0.31
C ALA A 142 -4.22 11.61 -0.85
N ARG A 143 -5.37 11.70 -0.18
CA ARG A 143 -6.40 12.66 -0.57
C ARG A 143 -5.96 14.07 -0.20
N PRO A 144 -6.01 15.03 -1.14
CA PRO A 144 -5.82 16.43 -0.78
C PRO A 144 -6.88 16.82 0.25
N VAL A 145 -6.47 17.52 1.30
CA VAL A 145 -7.40 18.24 2.18
C VAL A 145 -8.18 19.16 1.26
N GLU A 146 -9.49 18.97 1.14
CA GLU A 146 -10.35 19.89 0.39
C GLU A 146 -10.17 21.29 0.97
N SER A 147 -9.37 22.13 0.30
CA SER A 147 -9.44 23.57 0.47
C SER A 147 -10.75 24.01 -0.20
N ARG A 148 -11.86 23.90 0.53
CA ARG A 148 -13.12 24.51 0.14
C ARG A 148 -12.84 26.01 -0.03
N PRO A 149 -13.08 26.62 -1.21
CA PRO A 149 -12.92 28.06 -1.33
C PRO A 149 -13.96 28.73 -0.42
N PRO A 150 -13.60 29.81 0.32
CA PRO A 150 -14.59 30.57 1.07
C PRO A 150 -15.64 31.11 0.09
N SER A 151 -16.91 30.92 0.45
CA SER A 151 -18.07 31.48 -0.27
C SER A 151 -18.15 33.00 -0.12
#